data_AF-A0A849Y025-F1
#
_entry.id   AF-A0A849Y025-F1
#
_cell.length_a   1.000
_cell.length_b   1.000
_cell.length_c   1.000
_cell.angle_alpha   90.00
_cell.angle_beta   90.00
_cell.angle_gamma   90.00
#
_symmetry.space_group_name_H-M   'P 1'
#
loop_
_entity.id
_entity.type
_entity.pdbx_description
1 polymer ?
#
loop_
_entity_poly.entity_id
_entity_poly.type
_entity_poly.pdbx_seq_one_letter_code
_entity_poly.pdbx_strand_id
1 'polypeptide(L)'
;MRRLQERAAERSALSVSGLAPRRAPSPAKVVEAEVLIRDVAFGGDGVGSLPDGRIAFVPFTLAGERVRVRVTREKKNRVEAKLLEVRAPSPARATPLCEVFGRCGGCAYQHADYAEQTRIKLKQTRDALERIGRLEALPEIHLEAAPAPWGYRNKITMHSGPGGEIGFFAADGQKVVEVTHCPIADSAVNAEIARLRRSGRRPRHAVIENLAERQGSPEGSFAQVNRAMAERLLAWSREQAGGARLLDAYCGAGFFAFGLGDLFEEVCGVDRDARAIAAATARAARERRSHLRFFAASVDERLGWFLENGAPARTVLLLDPPREGLAPAVADTVANSGCARVLYVSCDPATFARDLGKLAGRDGRFRVVSLALFDMFPQTASIEAAARLDPR
;
A
#
# COMPACT_ATOMS: atom_id res chain seq x y z
N MET A 1 6.73 59.56 1.94
CA MET A 1 6.95 58.35 2.75
C MET A 1 6.55 58.53 4.23
N ARG A 2 5.32 58.96 4.54
CA ARG A 2 4.77 58.84 5.92
C ARG A 2 3.25 59.05 6.05
N ARG A 3 2.47 58.81 4.98
CA ARG A 3 1.00 58.96 4.98
C ARG A 3 0.26 57.93 4.12
N LEU A 4 0.87 56.77 3.86
CA LEU A 4 0.26 55.64 3.16
C LEU A 4 0.37 54.29 3.92
N GLN A 5 0.85 54.31 5.17
CA GLN A 5 0.99 53.11 6.02
C GLN A 5 0.04 53.06 7.23
N GLU A 6 -0.82 54.06 7.42
CA GLU A 6 -1.76 54.11 8.57
C GLU A 6 -3.22 53.80 8.20
N ARG A 7 -3.48 53.26 6.99
CA ARG A 7 -4.83 52.86 6.55
C ARG A 7 -5.03 51.35 6.39
N ALA A 8 -4.08 50.53 6.84
CA ALA A 8 -4.16 49.07 6.76
C ALA A 8 -4.48 48.37 8.10
N ALA A 9 -4.73 49.10 9.20
CA ALA A 9 -4.88 48.53 10.54
C ALA A 9 -6.31 48.53 11.11
N GLU A 10 -7.32 49.08 10.43
CA GLU A 10 -8.68 49.25 11.00
C GLU A 10 -9.83 48.74 10.11
N ARG A 11 -9.63 47.60 9.43
CA ARG A 11 -10.70 46.90 8.69
C ARG A 11 -10.67 45.39 8.88
N SER A 12 -10.56 44.93 10.12
CA SER A 12 -10.79 43.52 10.46
C SER A 12 -11.49 43.38 11.81
N ALA A 13 -12.68 43.97 11.90
CA ALA A 13 -13.65 43.66 12.94
C ALA A 13 -15.04 43.91 12.37
N LEU A 14 -15.72 42.83 11.95
CA LEU A 14 -17.17 42.62 12.06
C LEU A 14 -17.59 41.31 11.35
N SER A 15 -18.05 40.38 12.20
CA SER A 15 -19.05 39.31 11.99
C SER A 15 -18.92 38.33 10.80
N VAL A 16 -18.45 37.12 11.12
CA VAL A 16 -19.17 35.88 10.74
C VAL A 16 -19.36 35.07 12.03
N SER A 17 -20.45 35.35 12.73
CA SER A 17 -21.04 34.43 13.70
C SER A 17 -21.69 33.27 12.94
N GLY A 18 -21.51 32.05 13.42
CA GLY A 18 -22.27 30.89 12.93
C GLY A 18 -21.46 29.68 12.48
N LEU A 19 -20.48 29.23 13.26
CA LEU A 19 -20.08 27.83 13.25
C LEU A 19 -20.22 27.31 14.68
N ALA A 20 -21.33 26.62 14.92
CA ALA A 20 -21.53 25.89 16.16
C ALA A 20 -20.29 25.01 16.42
N PRO A 21 -19.76 24.98 17.66
CA PRO A 21 -18.67 24.08 17.98
C PRO A 21 -19.09 22.67 17.59
N ARG A 22 -18.28 21.98 16.77
CA ARG A 22 -18.50 20.57 16.46
C ARG A 22 -18.55 19.82 17.79
N ARG A 23 -19.76 19.42 18.18
CA ARG A 23 -20.00 18.64 19.40
C ARG A 23 -19.03 17.47 19.39
N ALA A 24 -18.21 17.36 20.42
CA ALA A 24 -17.45 16.14 20.68
C ALA A 24 -18.46 14.97 20.63
N PRO A 25 -18.12 13.84 19.98
CA PRO A 25 -19.01 12.68 19.95
C PRO A 25 -19.36 12.33 21.40
N SER A 26 -20.66 12.23 21.68
CA SER A 26 -21.15 11.80 22.99
C SER A 26 -20.49 10.45 23.32
N PRO A 27 -20.01 10.22 24.56
CA PRO A 27 -19.44 8.94 24.92
C PRO A 27 -20.50 7.87 24.63
N ALA A 28 -20.17 6.93 23.74
CA ALA A 28 -21.04 5.80 23.44
C ALA A 28 -21.45 5.16 24.78
N LYS A 29 -22.74 4.86 24.96
CA LYS A 29 -23.14 4.01 26.10
C LYS A 29 -22.25 2.77 26.02
N VAL A 30 -21.52 2.46 27.09
CA VAL A 30 -20.58 1.33 27.11
C VAL A 30 -21.42 0.07 27.00
N VAL A 31 -21.51 -0.47 25.79
CA VAL A 31 -22.21 -1.72 25.49
C VAL A 31 -21.15 -2.78 25.30
N GLU A 32 -21.20 -3.80 26.16
CA GLU A 32 -20.52 -5.06 25.93
C GLU A 32 -21.51 -6.05 25.33
N ALA A 33 -21.06 -6.81 24.34
CA ALA A 33 -21.92 -7.76 23.64
C ALA A 33 -21.09 -8.95 23.15
N GLU A 34 -21.78 -10.07 22.96
CA GLU A 34 -21.26 -11.18 22.17
C GLU A 34 -21.59 -10.95 20.68
N VAL A 35 -20.61 -11.18 19.82
CA VAL A 35 -20.72 -10.99 18.36
C VAL A 35 -20.16 -12.20 17.66
N LEU A 36 -20.91 -12.72 16.68
CA LEU A 36 -20.40 -13.65 15.69
C LEU A 36 -19.75 -12.84 14.55
N ILE A 37 -18.47 -13.07 14.32
CA ILE A 37 -17.73 -12.47 13.21
C ILE A 37 -18.05 -13.25 11.93
N ARG A 38 -18.54 -12.55 10.92
CA ARG A 38 -19.02 -13.14 9.66
C ARG A 38 -18.00 -13.03 8.54
N ASP A 39 -17.20 -11.97 8.55
CA ASP A 39 -16.24 -11.66 7.50
C ASP A 39 -15.10 -10.79 8.06
N VAL A 40 -14.07 -10.55 7.26
CA VAL A 40 -12.97 -9.62 7.57
C VAL A 40 -12.92 -8.54 6.51
N ALA A 41 -13.17 -7.29 6.93
CA ALA A 41 -13.14 -6.13 6.06
C ALA A 41 -11.71 -5.79 5.61
N PHE A 42 -11.62 -5.02 4.51
CA PHE A 42 -10.37 -4.40 4.11
C PHE A 42 -9.79 -3.57 5.27
N GLY A 43 -8.49 -3.74 5.54
CA GLY A 43 -7.82 -3.21 6.73
C GLY A 43 -7.70 -4.19 7.90
N GLY A 44 -8.44 -5.31 7.86
CA GLY A 44 -8.25 -6.44 8.77
C GLY A 44 -9.19 -6.53 9.96
N ASP A 45 -10.17 -5.63 10.06
CA ASP A 45 -11.19 -5.70 11.10
C ASP A 45 -12.21 -6.80 10.77
N GLY A 46 -12.51 -7.65 11.75
CA GLY A 46 -13.64 -8.57 11.66
C GLY A 46 -14.96 -7.79 11.69
N VAL A 47 -15.92 -8.27 10.92
CA VAL A 47 -17.25 -7.66 10.77
C VAL A 47 -18.30 -8.59 11.33
N GLY A 48 -19.11 -8.08 12.24
CA GLY A 48 -20.25 -8.80 12.82
C GLY A 48 -21.43 -7.88 13.11
N SER A 49 -22.51 -8.46 13.63
CA SER A 49 -23.70 -7.70 14.05
C SER A 49 -23.83 -7.75 15.57
N LEU A 50 -24.07 -6.60 16.19
CA LEU A 50 -24.49 -6.51 17.59
C LEU A 50 -25.93 -7.04 17.76
N PRO A 51 -26.35 -7.39 18.99
CA PRO A 51 -27.72 -7.83 19.27
C PRO A 51 -28.81 -6.81 18.86
N ASP A 52 -28.46 -5.52 18.83
CA ASP A 52 -29.34 -4.42 18.41
C ASP A 52 -29.33 -4.15 16.89
N GLY A 53 -28.66 -5.01 16.11
CA GLY A 53 -28.63 -4.95 14.64
C GLY A 53 -27.53 -4.05 14.04
N ARG A 54 -26.80 -3.27 14.85
CA ARG A 54 -25.70 -2.43 14.35
C ARG A 54 -24.52 -3.27 13.88
N ILE A 55 -23.84 -2.83 12.82
CA ILE A 55 -22.62 -3.48 12.32
C ILE A 55 -21.41 -3.07 13.16
N ALA A 56 -20.69 -4.05 13.70
CA ALA A 56 -19.48 -3.86 14.49
C ALA A 56 -18.23 -4.23 13.69
N PHE A 57 -17.23 -3.37 13.75
CA PHE A 57 -15.87 -3.61 13.27
C PHE A 57 -14.98 -3.90 14.48
N VAL A 58 -14.34 -5.07 14.47
CA VAL A 58 -13.63 -5.63 15.62
C VAL A 58 -12.22 -6.05 15.18
N PRO A 59 -11.18 -5.27 15.50
CA PRO A 59 -9.81 -5.62 15.18
C PRO A 59 -9.40 -6.97 15.80
N PHE A 60 -8.47 -7.67 15.14
CA PHE A 60 -7.84 -8.91 15.63
C PHE A 60 -8.80 -10.10 15.79
N THR A 61 -9.82 -10.17 14.93
CA THR A 61 -10.79 -11.26 14.87
C THR A 61 -10.91 -11.86 13.48
N LEU A 62 -11.33 -13.13 13.41
CA LEU A 62 -11.47 -13.91 12.19
C LEU A 62 -12.92 -14.29 11.94
N ALA A 63 -13.26 -14.55 10.67
CA ALA A 63 -14.57 -15.06 10.31
C ALA A 63 -14.84 -16.41 11.00
N GLY A 64 -16.08 -16.60 11.47
CA GLY A 64 -16.52 -17.78 12.21
C GLY A 64 -16.38 -17.68 13.73
N GLU A 65 -15.70 -16.65 14.24
CA GLU A 65 -15.45 -16.53 15.68
C GLU A 65 -16.63 -15.97 16.45
N ARG A 66 -16.84 -16.49 17.68
CA ARG A 66 -17.68 -15.83 18.68
C ARG A 66 -16.80 -15.07 19.65
N VAL A 67 -17.03 -13.77 19.76
CA VAL A 67 -16.18 -12.86 20.54
C VAL A 67 -17.01 -11.99 21.46
N ARG A 68 -16.47 -11.68 22.65
CA ARG A 68 -16.98 -10.63 23.51
C ARG A 68 -16.28 -9.33 23.14
N VAL A 69 -17.05 -8.28 22.91
CA VAL A 69 -16.55 -6.97 22.48
C VAL A 69 -17.08 -5.86 23.35
N ARG A 70 -16.39 -4.72 23.35
CA ARG A 70 -16.85 -3.46 23.95
C ARG A 70 -16.90 -2.38 22.89
N VAL A 71 -18.05 -1.75 22.70
CA VAL A 71 -18.18 -0.60 21.79
C VAL A 71 -17.30 0.54 22.29
N THR A 72 -16.40 1.04 21.44
CA THR A 72 -15.51 2.16 21.76
C THR A 72 -15.92 3.43 21.04
N ARG A 73 -16.56 3.31 19.86
CA ARG A 73 -16.98 4.46 19.07
C ARG A 73 -18.22 4.17 18.25
N GLU A 74 -19.16 5.11 18.28
CA GLU A 74 -20.34 5.08 17.42
C GLU A 74 -20.15 5.98 16.19
N LYS A 75 -20.56 5.46 15.04
CA LYS A 75 -20.66 6.18 13.76
C LYS A 75 -22.06 5.99 13.21
N LYS A 76 -22.45 6.83 12.23
CA LYS A 76 -23.82 6.93 11.70
C LYS A 76 -24.54 5.58 11.46
N ASN A 77 -23.85 4.58 10.90
CA ASN A 77 -24.41 3.26 10.56
C ASN A 77 -23.53 2.07 11.00
N ARG A 78 -22.55 2.30 11.88
CA ARG A 78 -21.59 1.27 12.29
C ARG A 78 -20.97 1.63 13.64
N VAL A 79 -20.40 0.64 14.31
CA VAL A 79 -19.62 0.84 15.52
C VAL A 79 -18.22 0.28 15.36
N GLU A 80 -17.26 0.93 16.00
CA GLU A 80 -15.95 0.35 16.27
C GLU A 80 -16.01 -0.26 17.67
N ALA A 81 -15.52 -1.49 17.81
CA ALA A 81 -15.50 -2.19 19.07
C ALA A 81 -14.12 -2.80 19.33
N LYS A 82 -13.74 -2.82 20.60
CA LYS A 82 -12.53 -3.49 21.06
C LYS A 82 -12.84 -4.94 21.39
N LEU A 83 -12.02 -5.86 20.89
CA LEU A 83 -12.03 -7.26 21.33
C LEU A 83 -11.69 -7.34 22.82
N LEU A 84 -12.57 -7.99 23.60
CA LEU A 84 -12.30 -8.31 25.01
C LEU A 84 -11.84 -9.76 25.16
N GLU A 85 -12.51 -10.68 24.48
CA GLU A 85 -12.27 -12.12 24.61
C GLU A 85 -12.75 -12.89 23.38
N VAL A 86 -12.01 -13.93 22.98
CA VAL A 86 -12.46 -14.88 21.96
C VAL A 86 -13.05 -16.09 22.68
N ARG A 87 -14.36 -16.30 22.54
CA ARG A 87 -15.12 -17.39 23.21
C ARG A 87 -15.06 -18.69 22.41
N ALA A 88 -15.22 -18.59 21.10
CA ALA A 88 -15.08 -19.70 20.17
C ALA A 88 -14.09 -19.28 19.06
N PRO A 89 -12.82 -19.71 19.14
CA PRO A 89 -11.81 -19.33 18.16
C PRO A 89 -12.02 -20.07 16.83
N SER A 90 -11.60 -19.44 15.74
CA SER A 90 -11.51 -20.09 14.43
C SER A 90 -10.42 -21.18 14.48
N PRO A 91 -10.57 -22.31 13.76
CA PRO A 91 -9.48 -23.28 13.60
C PRO A 91 -8.19 -22.66 13.05
N ALA A 92 -8.32 -21.57 12.27
CA ALA A 92 -7.19 -20.84 11.71
C ALA A 92 -6.60 -19.78 12.66
N ARG A 93 -7.10 -19.66 13.89
CA ARG A 93 -6.52 -18.72 14.87
C ARG A 93 -5.15 -19.22 15.30
N ALA A 94 -4.15 -18.35 15.17
CA ALA A 94 -2.78 -18.58 15.60
C ALA A 94 -2.42 -17.70 16.81
N THR A 95 -1.40 -18.10 17.54
CA THR A 95 -0.77 -17.27 18.58
C THR A 95 0.21 -16.31 17.93
N PRO A 96 0.06 -14.98 18.10
CA PRO A 96 1.01 -14.00 17.56
C PRO A 96 2.43 -14.22 18.09
N LEU A 97 3.43 -14.14 17.20
CA LEU A 97 4.84 -14.21 17.61
C LEU A 97 5.35 -12.91 18.24
N CYS A 98 4.75 -11.77 17.90
CA CYS A 98 5.19 -10.47 18.39
C CYS A 98 4.51 -10.11 19.72
N GLU A 99 5.32 -9.86 20.75
CA GLU A 99 4.87 -9.50 22.12
C GLU A 99 4.06 -8.19 22.20
N VAL A 100 4.21 -7.33 21.18
CA VAL A 100 3.50 -6.04 21.09
C VAL A 100 2.41 -6.05 20.01
N PHE A 101 2.09 -7.22 19.46
CA PHE A 101 0.94 -7.38 18.57
C PHE A 101 -0.35 -6.91 19.26
N GLY A 102 -1.25 -6.27 18.51
CA GLY A 102 -2.45 -5.65 19.06
C GLY A 102 -2.24 -4.24 19.65
N ARG A 103 -0.99 -3.86 19.94
CA ARG A 103 -0.61 -2.50 20.37
C ARG A 103 0.09 -1.73 19.26
N CYS A 104 1.11 -2.35 18.65
CA CYS A 104 1.82 -1.80 17.50
C CYS A 104 0.91 -1.75 16.27
N GLY A 105 0.92 -0.63 15.52
CA GLY A 105 0.11 -0.44 14.32
C GLY A 105 0.66 -1.13 13.06
N GLY A 106 1.74 -1.92 13.17
CA GLY A 106 2.44 -2.48 12.01
C GLY A 106 1.84 -3.76 11.43
N CYS A 107 1.15 -4.58 12.23
CA CYS A 107 0.62 -5.88 11.80
C CYS A 107 -0.87 -6.00 12.12
N ALA A 108 -1.62 -6.66 11.24
CA ALA A 108 -3.05 -6.89 11.39
C ALA A 108 -3.38 -8.37 11.67
N TYR A 109 -2.59 -9.31 11.15
CA TYR A 109 -3.00 -10.71 11.03
C TYR A 109 -2.14 -11.75 11.74
N GLN A 110 -1.24 -11.38 12.66
CA GLN A 110 -0.44 -12.40 13.39
C GLN A 110 -1.29 -13.39 14.23
N HIS A 111 -2.57 -13.07 14.45
CA HIS A 111 -3.54 -13.92 15.11
C HIS A 111 -4.22 -14.94 14.17
N ALA A 112 -3.83 -14.96 12.89
CA ALA A 112 -4.29 -15.90 11.87
C ALA A 112 -3.12 -16.72 11.37
N ASP A 113 -3.33 -18.01 11.12
CA ASP A 113 -2.36 -18.80 10.38
C ASP A 113 -2.15 -18.22 8.97
N TYR A 114 -1.03 -18.59 8.35
CA TYR A 114 -0.62 -17.95 7.10
C TYR A 114 -1.55 -18.26 5.92
N ALA A 115 -2.16 -19.46 5.91
CA ALA A 115 -3.11 -19.83 4.86
C ALA A 115 -4.37 -18.95 4.93
N GLU A 116 -4.86 -18.67 6.13
CA GLU A 116 -6.01 -17.79 6.33
C GLU A 116 -5.70 -16.34 5.95
N GLN A 117 -4.48 -15.84 6.19
CA GLN A 117 -4.05 -14.51 5.76
C GLN A 117 -4.17 -14.35 4.24
N THR A 118 -3.60 -15.29 3.49
CA THR A 118 -3.63 -15.25 2.03
C THR A 118 -5.03 -15.43 1.48
N ARG A 119 -5.86 -16.29 2.11
CA ARG A 119 -7.29 -16.45 1.77
C ARG A 119 -8.07 -15.15 1.95
N ILE A 120 -7.87 -14.44 3.07
CA ILE A 120 -8.50 -13.14 3.33
C ILE A 120 -8.11 -12.14 2.25
N LYS A 121 -6.82 -12.01 1.96
CA LYS A 121 -6.31 -11.06 0.94
C LYS A 121 -6.86 -11.37 -0.45
N LEU A 122 -6.87 -12.64 -0.86
CA LEU A 122 -7.42 -13.08 -2.14
C LEU A 122 -8.91 -12.75 -2.26
N LYS A 123 -9.68 -13.04 -1.22
CA LYS A 123 -11.11 -12.69 -1.16
C LYS A 123 -11.32 -11.18 -1.28
N GLN A 124 -10.56 -10.38 -0.55
CA GLN A 124 -10.69 -8.91 -0.58
C GLN A 124 -10.36 -8.33 -1.95
N THR A 125 -9.31 -8.83 -2.62
CA THR A 125 -8.98 -8.41 -3.99
C THR A 125 -10.10 -8.77 -4.96
N ARG A 126 -10.63 -10.00 -4.91
CA ARG A 126 -11.76 -10.42 -5.74
C ARG A 126 -13.00 -9.56 -5.50
N ASP A 127 -13.39 -9.40 -4.24
CA ASP A 127 -14.53 -8.57 -3.83
C ASP A 127 -14.41 -7.13 -4.34
N ALA A 128 -13.20 -6.55 -4.31
CA ALA A 128 -12.96 -5.21 -4.83
C ALA A 128 -13.13 -5.15 -6.35
N LEU A 129 -12.53 -6.08 -7.09
CA LEU A 129 -12.61 -6.15 -8.55
C LEU A 129 -14.07 -6.30 -9.03
N GLU A 130 -14.86 -7.14 -8.36
CA GLU A 130 -16.26 -7.37 -8.69
C GLU A 130 -17.16 -6.19 -8.30
N ARG A 131 -17.03 -5.66 -7.08
CA ARG A 131 -17.96 -4.65 -6.55
C ARG A 131 -17.61 -3.21 -6.93
N ILE A 132 -16.32 -2.88 -6.93
CA ILE A 132 -15.82 -1.53 -7.25
C ILE A 132 -15.51 -1.45 -8.73
N GLY A 133 -14.75 -2.43 -9.24
CA GLY A 133 -14.38 -2.48 -10.66
C GLY A 133 -15.50 -2.88 -11.59
N ARG A 134 -16.55 -3.54 -11.08
CA ARG A 134 -17.69 -4.06 -11.87
C ARG A 134 -17.22 -4.93 -13.04
N LEU A 135 -16.16 -5.69 -12.82
CA LEU A 135 -15.59 -6.61 -13.81
C LEU A 135 -16.39 -7.92 -13.77
N GLU A 136 -17.13 -8.20 -14.83
CA GLU A 136 -18.07 -9.34 -14.88
C GLU A 136 -17.38 -10.69 -15.13
N ALA A 137 -16.24 -10.70 -15.81
CA ALA A 137 -15.46 -11.89 -16.11
C ALA A 137 -13.99 -11.67 -15.72
N LEU A 138 -13.63 -12.17 -14.53
CA LEU A 138 -12.25 -12.13 -14.05
C LEU A 138 -11.51 -13.40 -14.47
N PRO A 139 -10.28 -13.31 -15.00
CA PRO A 139 -9.41 -14.48 -15.05
C PRO A 139 -9.12 -14.98 -13.64
N GLU A 140 -8.59 -16.20 -13.54
CA GLU A 140 -8.08 -16.71 -12.27
C GLU A 140 -7.01 -15.75 -11.71
N ILE A 141 -7.12 -15.46 -10.41
CA ILE A 141 -6.15 -14.62 -9.73
C ILE A 141 -5.05 -15.53 -9.21
N HIS A 142 -3.87 -15.45 -9.83
CA HIS A 142 -2.69 -16.18 -9.37
C HIS A 142 -2.23 -15.63 -8.02
N LEU A 143 -2.25 -16.46 -6.98
CA LEU A 143 -1.78 -16.07 -5.64
C LEU A 143 -0.30 -16.47 -5.48
N GLU A 144 0.55 -15.46 -5.34
CA GLU A 144 1.96 -15.61 -5.05
C GLU A 144 2.20 -15.40 -3.56
N ALA A 145 2.29 -16.50 -2.80
CA ALA A 145 2.56 -16.47 -1.38
C ALA A 145 4.05 -16.15 -1.09
N ALA A 146 4.31 -15.49 0.03
CA ALA A 146 5.67 -15.27 0.49
C ALA A 146 6.35 -16.60 0.86
N PRO A 147 7.62 -16.80 0.48
CA PRO A 147 8.37 -18.00 0.86
C PRO A 147 8.47 -18.19 2.37
N ALA A 148 8.53 -17.07 3.10
CA ALA A 148 8.49 -17.03 4.55
C ALA A 148 7.66 -15.82 5.02
N PRO A 149 6.75 -15.99 5.98
CA PRO A 149 5.90 -14.91 6.45
C PRO A 149 6.54 -14.08 7.59
N TRP A 150 7.83 -14.30 7.86
CA TRP A 150 8.63 -13.68 8.92
C TRP A 150 10.03 -13.33 8.38
N GLY A 151 10.75 -12.44 9.06
CA GLY A 151 12.14 -12.12 8.73
C GLY A 151 12.36 -11.49 7.35
N TYR A 152 11.29 -11.09 6.64
CA TYR A 152 11.36 -10.65 5.25
C TYR A 152 11.64 -9.15 5.11
N ARG A 153 11.33 -8.35 6.15
CA ARG A 153 11.31 -6.89 6.05
C ARG A 153 12.70 -6.31 6.24
N ASN A 154 13.31 -5.88 5.15
CA ASN A 154 14.68 -5.34 5.11
C ASN A 154 14.80 -3.85 5.48
N LYS A 155 13.68 -3.15 5.65
CA LYS A 155 13.65 -1.72 5.96
C LYS A 155 12.50 -1.36 6.90
N ILE A 156 12.82 -0.62 7.95
CA ILE A 156 11.86 -0.08 8.91
C ILE A 156 12.22 1.36 9.27
N THR A 157 11.20 2.13 9.65
CA THR A 157 11.40 3.46 10.24
C THR A 157 10.93 3.40 11.69
N MET A 158 11.86 3.56 12.62
CA MET A 158 11.58 3.66 14.05
C MET A 158 11.35 5.11 14.46
N HIS A 159 10.56 5.28 15.51
CA HIS A 159 10.20 6.57 16.09
C HIS A 159 10.59 6.60 17.57
N SER A 160 11.00 7.76 18.05
CA SER A 160 11.20 8.01 19.49
C SER A 160 9.98 8.72 20.08
N GLY A 161 9.45 8.17 21.19
CA GLY A 161 8.36 8.75 21.96
C GLY A 161 8.83 9.78 22.99
N PRO A 162 7.91 10.60 23.54
CA PRO A 162 8.26 11.61 24.55
C PRO A 162 8.72 10.99 25.88
N GLY A 163 8.35 9.75 26.18
CA GLY A 163 8.81 8.99 27.35
C GLY A 163 10.14 8.29 27.15
N GLY A 164 10.79 8.47 25.99
CA GLY A 164 12.06 7.82 25.64
C GLY A 164 11.90 6.45 24.99
N GLU A 165 10.67 6.04 24.68
CA GLU A 165 10.37 4.81 23.93
C GLU A 165 11.02 4.85 22.55
N ILE A 166 11.51 3.71 22.07
CA ILE A 166 11.92 3.54 20.67
C ILE A 166 11.09 2.40 20.08
N GLY A 167 10.35 2.67 19.02
CA GLY A 167 9.50 1.66 18.40
C GLY A 167 8.66 2.19 17.25
N PHE A 168 7.42 1.73 17.15
CA PHE A 168 6.49 2.10 16.07
C PHE A 168 5.26 2.79 16.64
N PHE A 169 4.55 3.55 15.81
CA PHE A 169 3.28 4.11 16.23
C PHE A 169 2.25 3.01 16.54
N ALA A 170 1.44 3.24 17.57
CA ALA A 170 0.23 2.47 17.81
C ALA A 170 -0.77 2.65 16.65
N ALA A 171 -1.79 1.81 16.58
CA ALA A 171 -2.81 1.88 15.53
C ALA A 171 -3.56 3.23 15.48
N ASP A 172 -3.60 3.98 16.59
CA ASP A 172 -4.18 5.33 16.65
C ASP A 172 -3.25 6.43 16.11
N GLY A 173 -1.98 6.12 15.83
CA GLY A 173 -0.96 7.06 15.35
C GLY A 173 -0.45 8.05 16.40
N GLN A 174 -0.92 8.00 17.65
CA GLN A 174 -0.64 9.02 18.65
C GLN A 174 0.54 8.68 19.54
N LYS A 175 0.71 7.40 19.87
CA LYS A 175 1.72 6.93 20.82
C LYS A 175 2.74 6.03 20.14
N VAL A 176 3.99 6.12 20.60
CA VAL A 176 5.03 5.17 20.22
C VAL A 176 4.93 3.97 21.15
N VAL A 177 4.72 2.79 20.56
CA VAL A 177 4.82 1.50 21.24
C VAL A 177 6.26 1.07 21.19
N GLU A 178 6.86 0.91 22.37
CA GLU A 178 8.23 0.42 22.47
C GLU A 178 8.38 -0.96 21.83
N VAL A 179 9.42 -1.12 21.02
CA VAL A 179 9.73 -2.38 20.31
C VAL A 179 11.20 -2.73 20.55
N THR A 180 11.42 -3.93 21.07
CA THR A 180 12.76 -4.52 21.29
C THR A 180 13.16 -5.44 20.14
N HIS A 181 12.17 -6.13 19.55
CA HIS A 181 12.35 -7.08 18.46
C HIS A 181 11.10 -7.08 17.56
N CYS A 182 11.30 -7.21 16.25
CA CYS A 182 10.25 -7.25 15.24
C CYS A 182 10.36 -8.55 14.43
N PRO A 183 9.46 -9.54 14.64
CA PRO A 183 9.54 -10.85 13.98
C PRO A 183 9.43 -10.82 12.45
N ILE A 184 8.80 -9.78 11.88
CA ILE A 184 8.71 -9.63 10.43
C ILE A 184 9.96 -8.97 9.83
N ALA A 185 10.81 -8.34 10.64
CA ALA A 185 12.04 -7.71 10.18
C ALA A 185 13.17 -8.73 10.12
N ASP A 186 14.09 -8.55 9.17
CA ASP A 186 15.25 -9.43 9.05
C ASP A 186 16.19 -9.31 10.27
N SER A 187 17.14 -10.24 10.37
CA SER A 187 18.05 -10.31 11.51
C SER A 187 19.01 -9.12 11.61
N ALA A 188 19.45 -8.56 10.48
CA ALA A 188 20.34 -7.39 10.45
C ALA A 188 19.60 -6.13 10.91
N VAL A 189 18.36 -5.95 10.47
CA VAL A 189 17.46 -4.89 10.93
C VAL A 189 17.24 -5.00 12.44
N ASN A 190 16.92 -6.20 12.95
CA ASN A 190 16.74 -6.42 14.38
C ASN A 190 18.01 -6.16 15.21
N ALA A 191 19.19 -6.49 14.69
CA ALA A 191 20.46 -6.18 15.34
C ALA A 191 20.67 -4.66 15.47
N GLU A 192 20.30 -3.89 14.44
CA GLU A 192 20.38 -2.44 14.46
C GLU A 192 19.30 -1.78 15.34
N ILE A 193 18.11 -2.36 15.48
CA ILE A 193 17.14 -1.96 16.51
C ILE A 193 17.79 -2.03 17.90
N ALA A 194 18.41 -3.18 18.20
CA ALA A 194 19.06 -3.40 19.49
C ALA A 194 20.23 -2.44 19.72
N ARG A 195 21.01 -2.13 18.67
CA ARG A 195 22.09 -1.15 18.72
C ARG A 195 21.59 0.27 18.97
N LEU A 196 20.56 0.71 18.25
CA LEU A 196 19.94 2.03 18.43
C LEU A 196 19.49 2.21 19.87
N ARG A 197 18.83 1.20 20.45
CA ARG A 197 18.38 1.22 21.85
C ARG A 197 19.55 1.37 22.83
N ARG A 198 20.63 0.60 22.65
CA ARG A 198 21.84 0.67 23.49
C ARG A 198 22.62 1.97 23.34
N SER A 199 22.53 2.65 22.19
CA SER A 199 23.32 3.85 21.90
C SER A 199 22.96 5.09 22.75
N GLY A 200 21.82 5.07 23.45
CA GLY A 200 21.29 6.24 24.15
C GLY A 200 20.72 7.33 23.23
N ARG A 201 20.94 7.26 21.91
CA ARG A 201 20.37 8.20 20.93
C ARG A 201 18.84 8.04 20.86
N ARG A 202 18.13 9.16 20.67
CA ARG A 202 16.67 9.21 20.52
C ARG A 202 16.26 10.08 19.31
N PRO A 203 16.61 9.68 18.08
CA PRO A 203 16.22 10.43 16.90
C PRO A 203 14.70 10.38 16.73
N ARG A 204 14.09 11.50 16.31
CA ARG A 204 12.65 11.55 16.00
C ARG A 204 12.23 10.47 15.00
N HIS A 205 13.08 10.26 13.99
CA HIS A 205 12.94 9.22 12.98
C HIS A 205 14.29 8.53 12.77
N ALA A 206 14.32 7.21 12.84
CA ALA A 206 15.48 6.40 12.49
C ALA A 206 15.09 5.41 11.40
N VAL A 207 15.62 5.59 10.19
CA VAL A 207 15.51 4.59 9.14
C VAL A 207 16.59 3.54 9.38
N ILE A 208 16.18 2.28 9.53
CA ILE A 208 17.06 1.12 9.65
C ILE A 208 16.82 0.27 8.42
N GLU A 209 17.88 -0.03 7.71
CA GLU A 209 17.82 -0.75 6.44
C GLU A 209 18.99 -1.72 6.31
N ASN A 210 18.69 -2.93 5.85
CA ASN A 210 19.69 -3.90 5.44
C ASN A 210 20.08 -3.61 3.98
N LEU A 211 21.18 -2.88 3.81
CA LEU A 211 21.67 -2.45 2.49
C LEU A 211 22.05 -3.62 1.58
N ALA A 212 22.36 -4.81 2.12
CA ALA A 212 22.65 -5.99 1.32
C ALA A 212 21.40 -6.54 0.58
N GLU A 213 20.21 -6.24 1.09
CA GLU A 213 18.93 -6.65 0.51
C GLU A 213 18.32 -5.57 -0.40
N ARG A 214 19.03 -4.45 -0.57
CA ARG A 214 18.55 -3.29 -1.34
C ARG A 214 18.73 -3.52 -2.84
N GLN A 215 17.63 -3.40 -3.58
CA GLN A 215 17.60 -3.67 -5.02
C GLN A 215 17.94 -2.43 -5.84
N GLY A 216 19.22 -2.08 -5.92
CA GLY A 216 19.77 -1.14 -6.91
C GLY A 216 19.30 0.32 -6.85
N SER A 217 18.38 0.67 -5.96
CA SER A 217 18.03 2.05 -5.60
C SER A 217 19.10 2.64 -4.66
N PRO A 218 19.43 3.94 -4.69
CA PRO A 218 20.38 4.56 -3.75
C PRO A 218 19.81 4.67 -2.35
N GLU A 219 20.65 4.64 -1.33
CA GLU A 219 20.26 4.87 0.05
C GLU A 219 19.33 6.10 0.20
N GLY A 220 18.27 5.96 1.00
CA GLY A 220 17.28 7.02 1.22
C GLY A 220 16.14 7.11 0.18
N SER A 221 16.23 6.44 -0.97
CA SER A 221 15.10 6.31 -1.91
C SER A 221 14.24 5.08 -1.62
N PHE A 222 13.07 4.99 -2.26
CA PHE A 222 12.21 3.81 -2.16
C PHE A 222 12.92 2.55 -2.67
N ALA A 223 12.74 1.46 -1.94
CA ALA A 223 13.15 0.12 -2.33
C ALA A 223 12.12 -0.86 -1.78
N GLN A 224 11.91 -1.97 -2.49
CA GLN A 224 10.98 -3.00 -2.07
C GLN A 224 11.47 -3.63 -0.76
N VAL A 225 10.58 -3.67 0.24
CA VAL A 225 10.95 -4.09 1.60
C VAL A 225 10.99 -5.60 1.80
N ASN A 226 10.45 -6.36 0.84
CA ASN A 226 10.46 -7.81 0.80
C ASN A 226 11.11 -8.25 -0.52
N ARG A 227 12.40 -8.55 -0.47
CA ARG A 227 13.17 -8.85 -1.69
C ARG A 227 12.65 -10.07 -2.43
N ALA A 228 12.40 -11.17 -1.71
CA ALA A 228 11.94 -12.41 -2.32
C ALA A 228 10.62 -12.23 -3.09
N MET A 229 9.71 -11.41 -2.56
CA MET A 229 8.45 -11.09 -3.23
C MET A 229 8.62 -10.09 -4.37
N ALA A 230 9.53 -9.12 -4.25
CA ALA A 230 9.87 -8.22 -5.34
C ALA A 230 10.45 -8.98 -6.55
N GLU A 231 11.31 -9.98 -6.31
CA GLU A 231 11.86 -10.85 -7.35
C GLU A 231 10.75 -11.65 -8.05
N ARG A 232 9.76 -12.16 -7.29
CA ARG A 232 8.59 -12.86 -7.86
C ARG A 232 7.68 -11.92 -8.67
N LEU A 233 7.46 -10.70 -8.19
CA LEU A 233 6.72 -9.67 -8.94
C LEU A 233 7.43 -9.31 -10.24
N LEU A 234 8.77 -9.16 -10.21
CA LEU A 234 9.56 -8.91 -11.40
C LEU A 234 9.52 -10.08 -12.38
N ALA A 235 9.63 -11.32 -11.89
CA ALA A 235 9.52 -12.53 -12.70
C ALA A 235 8.17 -12.61 -13.41
N TRP A 236 7.07 -12.40 -12.68
CA TRP A 236 5.74 -12.33 -13.27
C TRP A 236 5.63 -11.23 -14.32
N SER A 237 6.09 -10.01 -14.01
CA SER A 237 6.08 -8.90 -14.98
C SER A 237 6.91 -9.20 -16.23
N ARG A 238 8.00 -9.96 -16.10
CA ARG A 238 8.84 -10.43 -17.21
C ARG A 238 8.08 -11.40 -18.11
N GLU A 239 7.33 -12.34 -17.53
CA GLU A 239 6.50 -13.30 -18.27
C GLU A 239 5.31 -12.60 -18.98
N GLN A 240 4.80 -11.53 -18.37
CA GLN A 240 3.71 -10.73 -18.94
C GLN A 240 4.19 -9.70 -19.96
N ALA A 241 5.49 -9.43 -20.05
CA ALA A 241 6.04 -8.48 -21.01
C ALA A 241 5.91 -8.99 -22.45
N GLY A 242 5.90 -8.07 -23.40
CA GLY A 242 5.85 -8.39 -24.84
C GLY A 242 5.67 -7.12 -25.66
N GLY A 243 6.67 -6.80 -26.47
CA GLY A 243 6.76 -5.54 -27.22
C GLY A 243 8.21 -5.17 -27.46
N ALA A 244 8.44 -4.00 -28.07
CA ALA A 244 9.79 -3.52 -28.36
C ALA A 244 10.24 -2.40 -27.41
N ARG A 245 9.28 -1.67 -26.83
CA ARG A 245 9.55 -0.54 -25.94
C ARG A 245 8.83 -0.69 -24.61
N LEU A 246 9.49 -0.31 -23.52
CA LEU A 246 8.88 -0.17 -22.20
C LEU A 246 8.78 1.31 -21.83
N LEU A 247 7.58 1.75 -21.45
CA LEU A 247 7.37 3.00 -20.73
C LEU A 247 7.03 2.65 -19.28
N ASP A 248 7.99 2.84 -18.38
CA ASP A 248 7.86 2.62 -16.94
C ASP A 248 7.42 3.93 -16.28
N ALA A 249 6.12 4.09 -16.06
CA ALA A 249 5.53 5.26 -15.44
C ALA A 249 5.41 5.05 -13.93
N TYR A 250 5.81 6.06 -13.16
CA TYR A 250 6.05 5.98 -11.71
C TYR A 250 7.26 5.10 -11.36
N CYS A 251 8.30 5.16 -12.20
CA CYS A 251 9.42 4.21 -12.12
C CYS A 251 10.29 4.33 -10.86
N GLY A 252 10.19 5.41 -10.10
CA GLY A 252 11.08 5.74 -9.00
C GLY A 252 12.56 5.68 -9.41
N ALA A 253 13.31 4.78 -8.77
CA ALA A 253 14.73 4.54 -9.07
C ALA A 253 14.95 3.45 -10.16
N GLY A 254 13.90 3.08 -10.88
CA GLY A 254 13.93 2.17 -12.04
C GLY A 254 13.83 0.69 -11.70
N PHE A 255 13.11 0.30 -10.64
CA PHE A 255 13.00 -1.12 -10.24
C PHE A 255 12.62 -2.03 -11.42
N PHE A 256 11.53 -1.72 -12.12
CA PHE A 256 11.09 -2.46 -13.29
C PHE A 256 11.95 -2.15 -14.52
N ALA A 257 12.25 -0.88 -14.80
CA ALA A 257 13.11 -0.49 -15.91
C ALA A 257 14.44 -1.27 -15.96
N PHE A 258 15.12 -1.42 -14.82
CA PHE A 258 16.34 -2.22 -14.74
C PHE A 258 16.06 -3.71 -14.85
N GLY A 259 15.08 -4.23 -14.11
CA GLY A 259 14.80 -5.67 -14.07
C GLY A 259 14.23 -6.25 -15.38
N LEU A 260 13.54 -5.43 -16.17
CA LEU A 260 12.91 -5.84 -17.43
C LEU A 260 13.68 -5.35 -18.66
N GLY A 261 14.60 -4.40 -18.53
CA GLY A 261 15.15 -3.68 -19.68
C GLY A 261 15.93 -4.51 -20.70
N ASP A 262 16.32 -5.75 -20.38
CA ASP A 262 16.97 -6.65 -21.36
C ASP A 262 15.96 -7.27 -22.34
N LEU A 263 14.66 -7.09 -22.10
CA LEU A 263 13.60 -7.53 -22.99
C LEU A 263 13.23 -6.50 -24.07
N PHE A 264 13.73 -5.27 -23.97
CA PHE A 264 13.26 -4.15 -24.76
C PHE A 264 14.41 -3.48 -25.51
N GLU A 265 14.13 -3.01 -26.73
CA GLU A 265 15.02 -2.17 -27.53
C GLU A 265 15.22 -0.80 -26.87
N GLU A 266 14.17 -0.29 -26.22
CA GLU A 266 14.15 1.00 -25.54
C GLU A 266 13.35 0.93 -24.24
N VAL A 267 13.86 1.55 -23.19
CA VAL A 267 13.16 1.75 -21.91
C VAL A 267 13.16 3.22 -21.55
N CYS A 268 11.96 3.77 -21.31
CA CYS A 268 11.77 5.11 -20.78
C CYS A 268 11.14 5.03 -19.39
N GLY A 269 11.86 5.48 -18.36
CA GLY A 269 11.35 5.63 -17.00
C GLY A 269 10.93 7.07 -16.73
N VAL A 270 9.75 7.28 -16.14
CA VAL A 270 9.23 8.60 -15.79
C VAL A 270 8.79 8.61 -14.33
N ASP A 271 9.30 9.57 -13.56
CA ASP A 271 8.89 9.81 -12.18
C ASP A 271 9.06 11.28 -11.81
N ARG A 272 8.27 11.79 -10.86
CA ARG A 272 8.39 13.16 -10.35
C ARG A 272 9.58 13.34 -9.41
N ASP A 273 10.06 12.25 -8.79
CA ASP A 273 11.19 12.29 -7.86
C ASP A 273 12.51 12.44 -8.63
N ALA A 274 12.95 13.69 -8.78
CA ALA A 274 14.21 14.03 -9.44
C ALA A 274 15.43 13.36 -8.79
N ARG A 275 15.41 13.04 -7.50
CA ARG A 275 16.53 12.34 -6.83
C ARG A 275 16.57 10.88 -7.24
N ALA A 276 15.41 10.22 -7.28
CA ALA A 276 15.30 8.84 -7.74
C ALA A 276 15.68 8.70 -9.23
N ILE A 277 15.31 9.68 -10.06
CA ILE A 277 15.67 9.72 -11.48
C ILE A 277 17.16 9.99 -11.70
N ALA A 278 17.76 10.92 -10.96
CA ALA A 278 19.20 11.18 -11.05
C ALA A 278 20.01 9.92 -10.69
N ALA A 279 19.55 9.20 -9.68
CA ALA A 279 20.09 7.92 -9.27
C ALA A 279 19.96 6.81 -10.33
N ALA A 280 18.76 6.66 -10.91
CA ALA A 280 18.53 5.71 -11.98
C ALA A 280 19.42 6.02 -13.20
N THR A 281 19.53 7.30 -13.56
CA THR A 281 20.40 7.77 -14.65
C THR A 281 21.87 7.43 -14.39
N ALA A 282 22.37 7.73 -13.19
CA ALA A 282 23.74 7.42 -12.81
C ALA A 282 24.02 5.92 -12.83
N ARG A 283 23.04 5.10 -12.38
CA ARG A 283 23.10 3.64 -12.44
C ARG A 283 23.16 3.14 -13.88
N ALA A 284 22.30 3.62 -14.76
CA ALA A 284 22.29 3.22 -16.18
C ALA A 284 23.62 3.54 -16.87
N ALA A 285 24.21 4.71 -16.57
CA ALA A 285 25.54 5.07 -17.06
C ALA A 285 26.64 4.12 -16.54
N ARG A 286 26.65 3.83 -15.23
CA ARG A 286 27.61 2.90 -14.60
C ARG A 286 27.51 1.48 -15.16
N GLU A 287 26.28 1.01 -15.43
CA GLU A 287 26.00 -0.32 -15.98
C GLU A 287 26.05 -0.35 -17.52
N ARG A 288 26.38 0.78 -18.17
CA ARG A 288 26.47 0.93 -19.64
C ARG A 288 25.20 0.52 -20.38
N ARG A 289 24.02 0.81 -19.79
CA ARG A 289 22.70 0.51 -20.36
C ARG A 289 22.11 1.76 -20.99
N SER A 290 22.65 2.17 -22.15
CA SER A 290 22.27 3.40 -22.85
C SER A 290 20.83 3.39 -23.39
N HIS A 291 20.21 2.23 -23.53
CA HIS A 291 18.81 2.07 -23.93
C HIS A 291 17.82 2.35 -22.80
N LEU A 292 18.29 2.50 -21.56
CA LEU A 292 17.49 2.93 -20.41
C LEU A 292 17.63 4.43 -20.22
N ARG A 293 16.54 5.17 -20.43
CA ARG A 293 16.48 6.63 -20.28
C ARG A 293 15.47 7.02 -19.21
N PHE A 294 15.82 7.94 -18.34
CA PHE A 294 14.99 8.34 -17.21
C PHE A 294 14.70 9.84 -17.25
N PHE A 295 13.47 10.21 -16.92
CA PHE A 295 12.97 11.58 -17.03
C PHE A 295 12.27 12.01 -15.74
N ALA A 296 12.74 13.11 -15.15
CA ALA A 296 12.12 13.72 -13.98
C ALA A 296 10.92 14.57 -14.43
N ALA A 297 9.72 14.00 -14.34
CA ALA A 297 8.49 14.64 -14.82
C ALA A 297 7.25 14.06 -14.12
N SER A 298 6.19 14.87 -14.05
CA SER A 298 4.89 14.40 -13.61
C SER A 298 4.28 13.46 -14.65
N VAL A 299 3.92 12.24 -14.26
CA VAL A 299 3.20 11.29 -15.12
C VAL A 299 1.86 11.89 -15.54
N ASP A 300 1.17 12.55 -14.62
CA ASP A 300 -0.12 13.20 -14.83
C ASP A 300 -0.08 14.24 -15.95
N GLU A 301 1.06 14.91 -16.13
CA GLU A 301 1.24 15.97 -17.13
C GLU A 301 1.88 15.46 -18.42
N ARG A 302 2.73 14.43 -18.35
CA ARG A 302 3.63 14.07 -19.45
C ARG A 302 3.40 12.69 -20.06
N LEU A 303 2.53 11.85 -19.47
CA LEU A 303 2.27 10.51 -20.00
C LEU A 303 1.84 10.53 -21.47
N GLY A 304 0.89 11.40 -21.83
CA GLY A 304 0.40 11.53 -23.21
C GLY A 304 1.53 11.85 -24.20
N TRP A 305 2.40 12.80 -23.85
CA TRP A 305 3.55 13.17 -24.67
C TRP A 305 4.51 11.99 -24.91
N PHE A 306 4.81 11.19 -23.87
CA PHE A 306 5.69 10.01 -23.99
C PHE A 306 5.09 8.88 -24.85
N LEU A 307 3.76 8.80 -24.89
CA LEU A 307 3.04 7.84 -25.72
C LEU A 307 2.99 8.29 -27.17
N GLU A 308 2.58 9.54 -27.43
CA GLU A 308 2.51 10.15 -28.76
C GLU A 308 3.86 10.11 -29.49
N ASN A 309 4.96 10.35 -28.77
CA ASN A 309 6.31 10.36 -29.33
C ASN A 309 7.02 9.00 -29.26
N GLY A 310 6.32 7.94 -28.83
CA GLY A 310 6.92 6.69 -28.38
C GLY A 310 6.48 5.42 -29.10
N ALA A 311 5.83 5.51 -30.27
CA ALA A 311 5.28 4.37 -30.99
C ALA A 311 4.38 3.47 -30.08
N PRO A 312 3.20 3.95 -29.66
CA PRO A 312 2.39 3.31 -28.64
C PRO A 312 2.02 1.86 -28.99
N ALA A 313 1.76 1.58 -30.27
CA ALA A 313 1.46 0.23 -30.76
C ALA A 313 2.59 -0.82 -30.56
N ARG A 314 3.80 -0.40 -30.20
CA ARG A 314 4.94 -1.28 -29.83
C ARG A 314 5.36 -1.15 -28.36
N THR A 315 4.64 -0.34 -27.58
CA THR A 315 4.96 0.01 -26.20
C THR A 315 4.17 -0.83 -25.21
N VAL A 316 4.89 -1.43 -24.26
CA VAL A 316 4.35 -1.90 -22.99
C VAL A 316 4.39 -0.72 -22.01
N LEU A 317 3.22 -0.32 -21.50
CA LEU A 317 3.13 0.69 -20.45
C LEU A 317 3.05 -0.01 -19.10
N LEU A 318 4.05 0.20 -18.25
CA LEU A 318 4.05 -0.26 -16.87
C LEU A 318 3.61 0.88 -15.95
N LEU A 319 2.68 0.60 -15.04
CA LEU A 319 2.13 1.53 -14.07
C LEU A 319 2.33 0.96 -12.66
N ASP A 320 3.04 1.68 -11.80
CA ASP A 320 3.15 1.41 -10.36
C ASP A 320 2.84 2.69 -9.54
N PRO A 321 1.58 3.19 -9.60
CA PRO A 321 1.19 4.45 -8.98
C PRO A 321 1.19 4.36 -7.44
N PRO A 322 1.15 5.53 -6.76
CA PRO A 322 0.94 5.56 -5.31
C PRO A 322 -0.44 5.00 -4.92
N ARG A 323 -0.71 4.92 -3.60
CA ARG A 323 -1.92 4.28 -3.04
C ARG A 323 -3.25 4.83 -3.58
N GLU A 324 -3.27 6.10 -3.99
CA GLU A 324 -4.43 6.75 -4.57
C GLU A 324 -4.82 6.20 -5.96
N GLY A 325 -3.94 5.40 -6.57
CA GLY A 325 -4.08 4.85 -7.91
C GLY A 325 -3.79 5.90 -8.99
N LEU A 326 -4.36 5.68 -10.17
CA LEU A 326 -4.23 6.60 -11.29
C LEU A 326 -5.08 7.85 -11.06
N ALA A 327 -4.49 9.03 -11.31
CA ALA A 327 -5.27 10.25 -11.43
C ALA A 327 -6.29 10.09 -12.59
N PRO A 328 -7.48 10.72 -12.54
CA PRO A 328 -8.50 10.55 -13.57
C PRO A 328 -8.00 10.80 -15.00
N ALA A 329 -7.21 11.87 -15.18
CA ALA A 329 -6.61 12.24 -16.47
C ALA A 329 -5.56 11.23 -16.95
N VAL A 330 -4.80 10.62 -16.03
CA VAL A 330 -3.87 9.52 -16.36
C VAL A 330 -4.67 8.31 -16.84
N ALA A 331 -5.71 7.92 -16.11
CA ALA A 331 -6.55 6.81 -16.52
C ALA A 331 -7.24 7.05 -17.88
N ASP A 332 -7.65 8.29 -18.20
CA ASP A 332 -8.15 8.66 -19.54
C ASP A 332 -7.07 8.55 -20.62
N THR A 333 -5.85 8.99 -20.31
CA THR A 333 -4.70 8.88 -21.21
C THR A 333 -4.38 7.42 -21.49
N VAL A 334 -4.34 6.57 -20.46
CA VAL A 334 -4.09 5.13 -20.58
C VAL A 334 -5.20 4.47 -21.41
N ALA A 335 -6.46 4.78 -21.13
CA ALA A 335 -7.62 4.24 -21.86
C ALA A 335 -7.56 4.53 -23.36
N ASN A 336 -6.97 5.67 -23.75
CA ASN A 336 -6.85 6.10 -25.15
C ASN A 336 -5.41 5.97 -25.72
N SER A 337 -4.52 5.28 -25.00
CA SER A 337 -3.08 5.28 -25.29
C SER A 337 -2.67 4.61 -26.59
N GLY A 338 -3.46 3.63 -27.07
CA GLY A 338 -3.05 2.75 -28.18
C GLY A 338 -1.85 1.86 -27.84
N CYS A 339 -1.50 1.71 -26.56
CA CYS A 339 -0.42 0.82 -26.13
C CYS A 339 -0.67 -0.63 -26.53
N ALA A 340 0.39 -1.35 -26.87
CA ALA A 340 0.31 -2.79 -27.15
C ALA A 340 -0.15 -3.59 -25.92
N ARG A 341 0.22 -3.12 -24.72
CA ARG A 341 -0.06 -3.77 -23.44
C ARG A 341 0.07 -2.76 -22.30
N VAL A 342 -0.70 -2.98 -21.23
CA VAL A 342 -0.51 -2.32 -19.94
C VAL A 342 -0.22 -3.37 -18.88
N LEU A 343 0.86 -3.17 -18.12
CA LEU A 343 1.14 -3.90 -16.88
C LEU A 343 0.86 -2.94 -15.73
N TYR A 344 -0.08 -3.28 -14.85
CA TYR A 344 -0.48 -2.41 -13.76
C TYR A 344 -0.29 -3.12 -12.42
N VAL A 345 0.61 -2.58 -11.60
CA VAL A 345 0.89 -2.98 -10.22
C VAL A 345 0.24 -2.00 -9.25
N SER A 346 -0.31 -2.48 -8.13
CA SER A 346 -0.92 -1.62 -7.12
C SER A 346 -0.89 -2.24 -5.74
N CYS A 347 -0.63 -1.38 -4.74
CA CYS A 347 -0.66 -1.74 -3.33
C CYS A 347 -2.01 -1.46 -2.63
N ASP A 348 -3.05 -1.03 -3.37
CA ASP A 348 -4.39 -0.78 -2.85
C ASP A 348 -5.46 -1.42 -3.76
N PRO A 349 -6.20 -2.45 -3.27
CA PRO A 349 -7.15 -3.18 -4.11
C PRO A 349 -8.37 -2.34 -4.51
N ALA A 350 -8.73 -1.30 -3.77
CA ALA A 350 -9.91 -0.51 -4.08
C ALA A 350 -9.63 0.46 -5.24
N THR A 351 -8.49 1.15 -5.22
CA THR A 351 -8.08 2.02 -6.33
C THR A 351 -7.67 1.20 -7.55
N PHE A 352 -7.00 0.06 -7.36
CA PHE A 352 -6.74 -0.91 -8.42
C PHE A 352 -8.03 -1.36 -9.12
N ALA A 353 -9.04 -1.77 -8.36
CA ALA A 353 -10.32 -2.18 -8.92
C ALA A 353 -11.06 -1.05 -9.64
N ARG A 354 -11.08 0.16 -9.08
CA ARG A 354 -11.64 1.35 -9.72
C ARG A 354 -11.01 1.60 -11.09
N ASP A 355 -9.68 1.57 -11.14
CA ASP A 355 -8.92 1.90 -12.33
C ASP A 355 -9.03 0.80 -13.39
N LEU A 356 -8.99 -0.48 -12.99
CA LEU A 356 -9.29 -1.59 -13.89
C LEU A 356 -10.72 -1.56 -14.41
N GLY A 357 -11.70 -1.15 -13.60
CA GLY A 357 -13.07 -0.95 -14.04
C GLY A 357 -13.18 0.10 -15.15
N LYS A 358 -12.44 1.20 -15.04
CA LYS A 358 -12.36 2.24 -16.09
C LYS A 358 -11.67 1.74 -17.36
N LEU A 359 -10.57 0.99 -17.22
CA LEU A 359 -9.75 0.55 -18.37
C LEU A 359 -10.34 -0.67 -19.08
N ALA A 360 -10.93 -1.60 -18.34
CA ALA A 360 -11.30 -2.94 -18.80
C ALA A 360 -12.74 -3.38 -18.49
N GLY A 361 -13.54 -2.53 -17.85
CA GLY A 361 -14.98 -2.75 -17.67
C GLY A 361 -15.74 -2.78 -19.00
N ARG A 362 -17.08 -2.72 -18.94
CA ARG A 362 -17.97 -2.87 -20.10
C ARG A 362 -17.62 -1.96 -21.29
N ASP A 363 -17.31 -0.69 -21.00
CA ASP A 363 -16.97 0.33 -22.01
C ASP A 363 -15.44 0.56 -22.11
N GLY A 364 -14.64 -0.24 -21.40
CA GLY A 364 -13.19 -0.14 -21.38
C GLY A 364 -12.56 -0.62 -22.68
N ARG A 365 -11.47 0.01 -23.11
CA ARG A 365 -10.74 -0.35 -24.34
C ARG A 365 -9.78 -1.53 -24.18
N PHE A 366 -9.58 -1.99 -22.95
CA PHE A 366 -8.73 -3.12 -22.64
C PHE A 366 -9.56 -4.31 -22.14
N ARG A 367 -8.94 -5.48 -22.13
CA ARG A 367 -9.41 -6.66 -21.40
C ARG A 367 -8.36 -7.09 -20.39
N VAL A 368 -8.80 -7.60 -19.24
CA VAL A 368 -7.91 -8.20 -18.25
C VAL A 368 -7.50 -9.59 -18.74
N VAL A 369 -6.21 -9.79 -19.00
CA VAL A 369 -5.67 -11.06 -19.50
C VAL A 369 -5.10 -11.92 -18.38
N SER A 370 -4.45 -11.30 -17.40
CA SER A 370 -3.89 -11.97 -16.24
C SER A 370 -4.07 -11.13 -14.99
N LEU A 371 -4.31 -11.78 -13.86
CA LEU A 371 -4.33 -11.18 -12.53
C LEU A 371 -3.40 -11.96 -11.61
N ALA A 372 -2.64 -11.24 -10.79
CA ALA A 372 -1.81 -11.82 -9.76
C ALA A 372 -1.95 -11.03 -8.45
N LEU A 373 -1.84 -11.73 -7.34
CA LEU A 373 -1.79 -11.19 -5.99
C LEU A 373 -0.49 -11.66 -5.35
N PHE A 374 0.35 -10.72 -4.97
CA PHE A 374 1.60 -10.95 -4.27
C PHE A 374 1.40 -10.65 -2.79
N ASP A 375 1.67 -11.61 -1.93
CA ASP A 375 1.74 -11.34 -0.50
C ASP A 375 3.07 -10.67 -0.14
N MET A 376 3.25 -9.44 -0.60
CA MET A 376 4.46 -8.63 -0.37
C MET A 376 4.65 -8.32 1.13
N PHE A 377 3.56 -8.32 1.90
CA PHE A 377 3.56 -7.94 3.32
C PHE A 377 2.78 -8.94 4.20
N PRO A 378 3.29 -10.15 4.42
CA PRO A 378 2.73 -11.10 5.38
C PRO A 378 2.49 -10.45 6.75
N GLN A 379 1.53 -10.95 7.53
CA GLN A 379 1.11 -10.41 8.84
C GLN A 379 0.41 -9.05 8.81
N THR A 380 0.36 -8.37 7.67
CA THR A 380 -0.30 -7.07 7.49
C THR A 380 -1.55 -7.19 6.63
N ALA A 381 -2.42 -6.17 6.67
CA ALA A 381 -3.57 -6.06 5.78
C ALA A 381 -3.23 -5.56 4.36
N SER A 382 -1.96 -5.24 4.09
CA SER A 382 -1.55 -4.74 2.77
C SER A 382 -1.58 -5.86 1.73
N ILE A 383 -1.99 -5.47 0.53
CA ILE A 383 -2.24 -6.33 -0.63
C ILE A 383 -1.45 -5.70 -1.78
N GLU A 384 -0.67 -6.50 -2.50
CA GLU A 384 0.04 -6.08 -3.71
C GLU A 384 -0.55 -6.86 -4.87
N ALA A 385 -1.24 -6.20 -5.80
CA ALA A 385 -1.89 -6.84 -6.93
C ALA A 385 -1.28 -6.38 -8.25
N ALA A 386 -1.30 -7.24 -9.25
CA ALA A 386 -0.86 -6.90 -10.59
C ALA A 386 -1.84 -7.41 -11.66
N ALA A 387 -2.00 -6.66 -12.73
CA ALA A 387 -2.81 -7.01 -13.88
C ALA A 387 -2.03 -6.83 -15.18
N ARG A 388 -2.22 -7.77 -16.11
CA ARG A 388 -1.91 -7.55 -17.52
C ARG A 388 -3.20 -7.21 -18.26
N LEU A 389 -3.15 -6.10 -18.98
CA LEU A 389 -4.21 -5.64 -19.85
C LEU A 389 -3.73 -5.63 -21.31
N ASP A 390 -4.51 -6.23 -22.20
CA ASP A 390 -4.29 -6.12 -23.64
C ASP A 390 -5.47 -5.34 -24.27
N PRO A 391 -5.25 -4.58 -25.36
CA PRO A 391 -6.33 -3.94 -26.10
C PRO A 391 -7.42 -4.93 -26.53
N ARG A 392 -8.68 -4.48 -26.56
CA ARG A 392 -9.81 -5.29 -27.02
C ARG A 392 -9.77 -5.58 -28.51
#